data_AF-A0A8T1S0S2-F1
#
_entry.id   AF-A0A8T1S0S2-F1
#
_cell.length_a   1.000
_cell.length_b   1.000
_cell.length_c   1.000
_cell.angle_alpha   90.00
_cell.angle_beta   90.00
_cell.angle_gamma   90.00
#
_symmetry.space_group_name_H-M   'P 1'
#
loop_
_entity.id
_entity.type
_entity.pdbx_description
1 polymer ?
#
loop_
_entity_poly.entity_id
_entity_poly.type
_entity_poly.pdbx_seq_one_letter_code
_entity_poly.pdbx_strand_id
1 'polypeptide(L)'
;MTGRGEAFSAEQLKEQGNFLQEVMKTELMKKLYNFLHKKKRYSTQEEFVSDLKEMWFGLYSRGKDEGDSSGFEHVFAGEVKKGKVSGFHNWIRFYLLEKQGLVDYHSHNYDGPWASYPDVLGMQFSWDGYFKEVGSAFIGCSPEFEFGLYTLCFIARPGKT
;
A
#
# COMPACT_ATOMS: atom_id res chain seq x y z
N MET A 1 4.14 -1.51 25.08
CA MET A 1 3.77 -0.12 25.42
C MET A 1 3.78 0.64 24.11
N THR A 2 2.65 0.66 23.40
CA THR A 2 2.49 1.33 22.09
C THR A 2 1.04 1.76 21.98
N GLY A 3 0.83 3.01 21.59
CA GLY A 3 -0.39 3.78 21.83
C GLY A 3 0.00 5.24 22.11
N ARG A 4 0.70 5.86 21.17
CA ARG A 4 0.86 7.32 21.12
C ARG A 4 0.43 7.67 19.71
N GLY A 5 -0.74 8.28 19.59
CA GLY A 5 -1.25 8.76 18.30
C GLY A 5 -0.14 9.47 17.54
N GLU A 6 0.30 8.86 16.44
CA GLU A 6 1.44 9.35 15.68
C GLU A 6 1.01 10.65 14.99
N ALA A 7 1.50 11.78 15.49
CA ALA A 7 1.37 13.03 14.75
C ALA A 7 2.44 13.03 13.65
N PHE A 8 2.00 13.05 12.38
CA PHE A 8 2.92 13.16 11.26
C PHE A 8 3.76 14.45 11.37
N SER A 9 5.06 14.33 11.13
CA SER A 9 5.96 15.47 11.02
C SER A 9 5.64 16.30 9.77
N ALA A 10 6.12 17.55 9.74
CA ALA A 10 5.98 18.40 8.57
C ALA A 10 6.66 17.79 7.32
N GLU A 11 7.75 17.05 7.52
CA GLU A 11 8.45 16.30 6.47
C GLU A 11 7.54 15.20 5.91
N GLN A 12 6.96 14.38 6.77
CA GLN A 12 6.07 13.28 6.36
C GLN A 12 4.84 13.81 5.62
N LEU A 13 4.22 14.89 6.10
CA LEU A 13 3.08 15.53 5.41
C LEU A 13 3.46 16.04 4.02
N LYS A 14 4.69 16.55 3.86
CA LYS A 14 5.24 17.00 2.58
C LYS A 14 5.51 15.81 1.64
N GLU A 15 6.08 14.73 2.15
CA GLU A 15 6.32 13.50 1.39
C GLU A 15 5.02 12.88 0.88
N GLN A 16 3.99 12.79 1.72
CA GLN A 16 2.65 12.34 1.32
C GLN A 16 2.08 13.20 0.19
N GLY A 17 2.19 14.54 0.32
CA GLY A 17 1.75 15.48 -0.71
C GLY A 17 2.49 15.31 -2.03
N ASN A 18 3.82 15.17 -1.98
CA ASN A 18 4.66 14.94 -3.16
C ASN A 18 4.30 13.61 -3.83
N PHE A 19 4.14 12.53 -3.06
CA PHE A 19 3.75 11.24 -3.60
C PHE A 19 2.44 11.32 -4.37
N LEU A 20 1.39 11.90 -3.76
CA LEU A 20 0.09 12.10 -4.40
C LEU A 20 0.21 12.94 -5.68
N GLN A 21 1.02 14.00 -5.64
CA GLN A 21 1.27 14.84 -6.80
C GLN A 21 1.92 14.04 -7.95
N GLU A 22 2.93 13.22 -7.66
CA GLU A 22 3.63 12.44 -8.68
C GLU A 22 2.75 11.33 -9.27
N VAL A 23 2.04 10.56 -8.45
CA VAL A 23 1.17 9.48 -8.97
C VAL A 23 0.05 10.05 -9.82
N MET A 24 -0.51 11.22 -9.48
CA MET A 24 -1.56 11.86 -10.26
C MET A 24 -1.10 12.40 -11.63
N LYS A 25 0.20 12.57 -11.86
CA LYS A 25 0.74 12.91 -13.19
C LYS A 25 0.69 11.73 -14.16
N THR A 26 0.59 10.51 -13.66
CA THR A 26 0.64 9.29 -14.47
C THR A 26 -0.64 9.09 -15.29
N GLU A 27 -0.50 8.46 -16.47
CA GLU A 27 -1.65 8.13 -17.31
C GLU A 27 -2.62 7.14 -16.64
N LEU A 28 -2.10 6.27 -15.76
CA LEU A 28 -2.91 5.31 -15.02
C LEU A 28 -3.86 6.03 -14.05
N MET A 29 -3.34 6.95 -13.23
CA MET A 29 -4.18 7.66 -12.26
C MET A 29 -5.15 8.64 -12.92
N LYS A 30 -4.75 9.28 -14.03
CA LYS A 30 -5.68 10.07 -14.86
C LYS A 30 -6.82 9.22 -15.40
N LYS A 31 -6.53 8.00 -15.88
CA LYS A 31 -7.57 7.06 -16.34
C LYS A 31 -8.50 6.64 -15.21
N LEU A 32 -7.95 6.36 -14.03
CA LEU A 32 -8.74 6.01 -12.85
C LEU A 32 -9.68 7.15 -12.44
N TYR A 33 -9.16 8.38 -12.30
CA TYR A 33 -9.97 9.55 -11.99
C TYR A 33 -11.08 9.75 -13.03
N ASN A 34 -10.73 9.73 -14.32
CA ASN A 34 -11.71 9.89 -15.40
C ASN A 34 -12.81 8.82 -15.38
N PHE A 35 -12.46 7.57 -15.04
CA PHE A 35 -13.43 6.49 -14.88
C PHE A 35 -14.38 6.77 -13.71
N LEU A 36 -13.85 7.13 -12.54
CA LEU A 36 -14.64 7.41 -11.34
C LEU A 36 -15.52 8.66 -11.50
N HIS A 37 -15.00 9.70 -12.15
CA HIS A 37 -15.74 10.91 -12.51
C HIS A 37 -16.92 10.59 -13.44
N LYS A 38 -16.69 9.78 -14.51
CA LYS A 38 -17.78 9.30 -15.38
C LYS A 38 -18.83 8.48 -14.64
N LYS A 39 -18.43 7.77 -13.58
CA LYS A 39 -19.33 7.04 -12.68
C LYS A 39 -19.98 7.93 -11.61
N LYS A 40 -19.77 9.25 -11.67
CA LYS A 40 -20.29 10.25 -10.71
C LYS A 40 -19.87 9.95 -9.27
N ARG A 41 -18.67 9.37 -9.09
CA ARG A 41 -18.09 9.12 -7.76
C ARG A 41 -17.32 10.32 -7.22
N TYR A 42 -16.78 11.14 -8.12
CA TYR A 42 -16.07 12.37 -7.79
C TYR A 42 -16.48 13.45 -8.77
N SER A 43 -16.61 14.69 -8.29
CA SER A 43 -16.95 15.86 -9.10
C SER A 43 -15.71 16.60 -9.58
N THR A 44 -14.65 16.65 -8.75
CA THR A 44 -13.39 17.32 -9.11
C THR A 44 -12.18 16.45 -8.79
N GLN A 45 -11.03 16.78 -9.38
CA GLN A 45 -9.79 16.05 -9.12
C GLN A 45 -9.27 16.36 -7.72
N GLU A 46 -9.52 17.56 -7.21
CA GLU A 46 -9.14 17.99 -5.86
C GLU A 46 -9.88 17.17 -4.80
N GLU A 47 -11.18 16.93 -5.00
CA GLU A 47 -11.97 16.04 -4.14
C GLU A 47 -11.37 14.63 -4.11
N PHE A 48 -11.08 14.07 -5.29
CA PHE A 48 -10.46 12.75 -5.39
C PHE A 48 -9.08 12.68 -4.70
N VAL A 49 -8.24 13.70 -4.86
CA VAL A 49 -6.91 13.75 -4.21
C VAL A 49 -7.03 13.91 -2.70
N SER A 50 -7.99 14.70 -2.21
CA SER A 50 -8.27 14.82 -0.78
C SER A 50 -8.67 13.47 -0.18
N ASP A 51 -9.57 12.76 -0.87
CA ASP A 51 -10.03 11.43 -0.50
C ASP A 51 -8.91 10.40 -0.55
N LEU A 52 -8.05 10.43 -1.57
CA LEU A 52 -6.85 9.59 -1.63
C LEU A 52 -5.95 9.82 -0.41
N LYS A 53 -5.78 11.08 0.00
CA LYS A 53 -4.96 11.42 1.16
C LYS A 53 -5.54 10.79 2.44
N GLU A 54 -6.85 10.92 2.64
CA GLU A 54 -7.52 10.33 3.81
C GLU A 54 -7.49 8.79 3.76
N MET A 55 -7.80 8.18 2.62
CA MET A 55 -7.80 6.72 2.45
C MET A 55 -6.44 6.10 2.74
N TRP A 56 -5.37 6.70 2.23
CA TRP A 56 -4.04 6.09 2.26
C TRP A 56 -3.20 6.52 3.46
N PHE A 57 -3.32 7.79 3.88
CA PHE A 57 -2.50 8.36 4.94
C PHE A 57 -3.30 8.76 6.18
N GLY A 58 -4.64 8.69 6.13
CA GLY A 58 -5.45 8.82 7.32
C GLY A 58 -5.17 7.69 8.30
N LEU A 59 -5.01 8.05 9.58
CA LEU A 59 -4.88 7.09 10.67
C LEU A 59 -6.26 6.54 10.98
N TYR A 60 -6.47 5.24 10.80
CA TYR A 60 -7.71 4.57 11.18
C TYR A 60 -7.49 3.66 12.38
N SER A 61 -8.48 3.58 13.29
CA SER A 61 -8.51 2.55 14.34
C SER A 61 -9.32 1.35 13.83
N ARG A 62 -8.69 0.17 13.79
CA ARG A 62 -9.34 -1.11 13.40
C ARG A 62 -9.86 -1.89 14.62
N GLY A 63 -10.12 -1.23 15.76
CA GLY A 63 -10.57 -1.87 17.00
C GLY A 63 -10.85 -0.91 18.15
N LYS A 64 -11.02 -1.43 19.37
CA LYS A 64 -11.06 -0.61 20.60
C LYS A 64 -9.67 -0.11 21.04
N ASP A 65 -8.62 -0.61 20.39
CA ASP A 65 -7.24 -0.20 20.62
C ASP A 65 -6.85 0.84 19.57
N GLU A 66 -6.05 1.81 20.00
CA GLU A 66 -5.76 3.09 19.33
C GLU A 66 -5.26 2.97 17.88
N GLY A 67 -5.48 4.03 17.10
CA GLY A 67 -5.19 4.08 15.67
C GLY A 67 -3.69 4.14 15.35
N ASP A 68 -3.10 2.98 15.07
CA ASP A 68 -1.65 2.79 14.95
C ASP A 68 -1.18 2.45 13.51
N SER A 69 -2.02 2.59 12.46
CA SER A 69 -1.58 2.29 11.08
C SER A 69 -2.44 2.94 9.98
N SER A 70 -1.80 3.32 8.88
CA SER A 70 -2.42 3.85 7.66
C SER A 70 -2.54 2.80 6.53
N GLY A 71 -3.27 3.11 5.46
CA GLY A 71 -3.39 2.22 4.29
C GLY A 71 -2.04 2.08 3.57
N PHE A 72 -1.30 3.17 3.52
CA PHE A 72 0.03 3.24 2.94
C PHE A 72 1.03 2.37 3.70
N GLU A 73 1.03 2.44 5.03
CA GLU A 73 1.92 1.59 5.85
C GLU A 73 1.62 0.12 5.66
N HIS A 74 0.34 -0.26 5.70
CA HIS A 74 -0.06 -1.64 5.52
C HIS A 74 0.43 -2.22 4.18
N VAL A 75 0.28 -1.49 3.07
CA VAL A 75 0.64 -1.99 1.73
C VAL A 75 2.12 -1.78 1.40
N PHE A 76 2.60 -0.54 1.51
CA PHE A 76 3.89 -0.10 0.97
C PHE A 76 5.03 -0.16 1.99
N ALA A 77 4.79 0.15 3.27
CA ALA A 77 5.86 0.16 4.27
C ALA A 77 6.09 -1.20 4.93
N GLY A 78 4.99 -1.91 5.21
CA GLY A 78 4.93 -3.07 6.09
C GLY A 78 4.73 -2.69 7.56
N GLU A 79 4.07 -3.56 8.33
CA GLU A 79 3.87 -3.38 9.77
C GLU A 79 3.98 -4.71 10.53
N VAL A 80 4.39 -4.66 11.79
CA VAL A 80 4.35 -5.83 12.67
C VAL A 80 3.20 -5.66 13.66
N LYS A 81 2.23 -6.58 13.61
CA LYS A 81 1.08 -6.59 14.52
C LYS A 81 1.04 -7.90 15.28
N LYS A 82 0.99 -7.81 16.61
CA LYS A 82 0.93 -8.98 17.53
C LYS A 82 2.01 -10.04 17.22
N GLY A 83 3.22 -9.58 16.94
CA GLY A 83 4.37 -10.44 16.64
C GLY A 83 4.29 -11.17 15.28
N LYS A 84 3.56 -10.60 14.31
CA LYS A 84 3.48 -11.11 12.94
C LYS A 84 3.60 -9.97 11.95
N VAL A 85 4.28 -10.22 10.83
CA VAL A 85 4.33 -9.28 9.71
C VAL A 85 2.94 -9.20 9.06
N SER A 86 2.25 -8.08 9.31
CA SER A 86 0.97 -7.71 8.72
C SER A 86 1.22 -6.75 7.56
N GLY A 87 0.56 -6.96 6.42
CA GLY A 87 0.88 -6.17 5.24
C GLY A 87 2.25 -6.52 4.63
N PHE A 88 2.99 -5.51 4.18
CA PHE A 88 4.29 -5.64 3.51
C PHE A 88 4.18 -6.42 2.18
N HIS A 89 3.50 -5.80 1.22
CA HIS A 89 3.18 -6.42 -0.08
C HIS A 89 3.92 -5.77 -1.26
N ASN A 90 4.61 -4.66 -1.05
CA ASN A 90 5.27 -3.93 -2.12
C ASN A 90 6.68 -4.50 -2.43
N TRP A 91 6.90 -4.88 -3.69
CA TRP A 91 8.16 -5.49 -4.14
C TRP A 91 9.36 -4.54 -4.10
N ILE A 92 9.15 -3.23 -4.28
CA ILE A 92 10.24 -2.24 -4.21
C ILE A 92 10.74 -2.16 -2.77
N ARG A 93 9.83 -2.08 -1.79
CA ARG A 93 10.17 -2.14 -0.37
C ARG A 93 10.90 -3.43 -0.02
N PHE A 94 10.42 -4.55 -0.52
CA PHE A 94 11.06 -5.86 -0.31
C PHE A 94 12.51 -5.84 -0.82
N TYR A 95 12.72 -5.47 -2.09
CA TYR A 95 14.05 -5.38 -2.69
C TYR A 95 14.99 -4.45 -1.92
N LEU A 96 14.52 -3.27 -1.52
CA LEU A 96 15.35 -2.29 -0.80
C LEU A 96 15.79 -2.79 0.57
N LEU A 97 14.93 -3.53 1.29
CA LEU A 97 15.26 -4.09 2.60
C LEU A 97 16.08 -5.36 2.52
N GLU A 98 15.80 -6.24 1.55
CA GLU A 98 16.60 -7.44 1.28
C GLU A 98 18.04 -7.05 0.91
N LYS A 99 18.21 -6.04 0.05
CA LYS A 99 19.52 -5.50 -0.30
C LYS A 99 20.32 -4.96 0.90
N GLN A 100 19.64 -4.55 1.96
CA GLN A 100 20.25 -4.08 3.21
C GLN A 100 20.49 -5.21 4.23
N GLY A 101 20.07 -6.45 3.93
CA GLY A 101 20.13 -7.58 4.86
C GLY A 101 19.08 -7.50 5.98
N LEU A 102 18.04 -6.67 5.81
CA LEU A 102 16.97 -6.49 6.79
C LEU A 102 15.77 -7.41 6.56
N VAL A 103 15.66 -7.96 5.36
CA VAL A 103 14.70 -9.02 4.99
C VAL A 103 15.50 -10.25 4.61
N ASP A 104 15.07 -11.39 5.13
CA ASP A 104 15.64 -12.71 4.86
C ASP A 104 14.62 -13.54 4.07
N TYR A 105 14.88 -13.74 2.78
CA TYR A 105 14.01 -14.47 1.87
C TYR A 105 14.19 -15.99 2.01
N HIS A 106 13.08 -16.72 2.11
CA HIS A 106 13.09 -18.19 2.28
C HIS A 106 12.63 -18.94 1.04
N SER A 107 11.47 -18.58 0.48
CA SER A 107 10.89 -19.29 -0.66
C SER A 107 9.80 -18.46 -1.37
N HIS A 108 9.36 -18.89 -2.55
CA HIS A 108 8.17 -18.37 -3.20
C HIS A 108 7.37 -19.47 -3.90
N ASN A 109 6.09 -19.21 -4.08
CA ASN A 109 5.19 -19.93 -4.97
C ASN A 109 4.60 -18.95 -5.99
N TYR A 110 4.34 -19.44 -7.20
CA TYR A 110 3.77 -18.67 -8.29
C TYR A 110 2.91 -19.57 -9.17
N ASP A 111 1.95 -18.99 -9.88
CA ASP A 111 0.97 -19.70 -10.72
C ASP A 111 1.25 -19.55 -12.23
N GLY A 112 2.54 -19.55 -12.60
CA GLY A 112 2.99 -19.32 -13.98
C GLY A 112 3.89 -20.40 -14.56
N PRO A 113 4.11 -20.38 -15.89
CA PRO A 113 5.05 -19.40 -16.41
C PRO A 113 4.35 -18.14 -16.94
N TRP A 114 4.72 -17.00 -16.37
CA TRP A 114 4.31 -15.68 -16.87
C TRP A 114 5.34 -15.19 -17.88
N ALA A 115 4.88 -14.74 -19.05
CA ALA A 115 5.76 -14.27 -20.13
C ALA A 115 6.16 -12.78 -19.99
N SER A 116 5.53 -12.06 -19.05
CA SER A 116 5.71 -10.62 -18.86
C SER A 116 5.24 -10.17 -17.47
N TYR A 117 5.66 -8.99 -17.04
CA TYR A 117 5.22 -8.33 -15.82
C TYR A 117 3.97 -7.44 -16.03
N PRO A 118 3.21 -7.10 -14.97
CA PRO A 118 3.40 -7.55 -13.58
C PRO A 118 3.03 -9.02 -13.36
N ASP A 119 3.74 -9.64 -12.42
CA ASP A 119 3.51 -11.03 -11.95
C ASP A 119 3.09 -11.00 -10.48
N VAL A 120 2.56 -12.09 -9.93
CA VAL A 120 2.21 -12.23 -8.52
C VAL A 120 2.97 -13.42 -7.93
N LEU A 121 3.79 -13.13 -6.91
CA LEU A 121 4.45 -14.17 -6.12
C LEU A 121 3.83 -14.23 -4.73
N GLY A 122 3.56 -15.44 -4.24
CA GLY A 122 3.44 -15.68 -2.81
C GLY A 122 4.84 -15.94 -2.24
N MET A 123 5.27 -15.16 -1.25
CA MET A 123 6.64 -15.22 -0.73
C MET A 123 6.65 -15.56 0.76
N GLN A 124 7.68 -16.30 1.17
CA GLN A 124 8.07 -16.56 2.56
C GLN A 124 9.34 -15.78 2.89
N PHE A 125 9.31 -15.03 3.98
CA PHE A 125 10.47 -14.26 4.43
C PHE A 125 10.39 -13.93 5.92
N SER A 126 11.52 -13.56 6.51
CA SER A 126 11.60 -12.96 7.83
C SER A 126 11.91 -11.47 7.72
N TRP A 127 11.28 -10.66 8.55
CA TRP A 127 11.54 -9.22 8.66
C TRP A 127 11.38 -8.79 10.12
N ASP A 128 12.34 -8.01 10.61
CA ASP A 128 12.36 -7.50 11.99
C ASP A 128 12.24 -8.62 13.06
N GLY A 129 12.83 -9.78 12.78
CA GLY A 129 12.78 -10.95 13.67
C GLY A 129 11.47 -11.76 13.61
N TYR A 130 10.51 -11.37 12.76
CA TYR A 130 9.23 -12.06 12.61
C TYR A 130 9.12 -12.78 11.27
N PHE A 131 8.65 -14.02 11.31
CA PHE A 131 8.39 -14.84 10.13
C PHE A 131 7.04 -14.50 9.49
N LYS A 132 7.03 -14.36 8.16
CA LYS A 132 5.83 -14.25 7.35
C LYS A 132 5.65 -15.53 6.53
N GLU A 133 4.60 -16.29 6.86
CA GLU A 133 4.33 -17.60 6.26
C GLU A 133 3.91 -17.53 4.79
N VAL A 134 3.10 -16.56 4.40
CA VAL A 134 2.81 -16.23 2.99
C VAL A 134 2.48 -14.74 2.90
N GLY A 135 3.16 -14.03 2.01
CA GLY A 135 2.80 -12.68 1.58
C GLY A 135 2.77 -12.59 0.05
N SER A 136 1.61 -12.28 -0.52
CA SER A 136 1.51 -12.04 -1.96
C SER A 136 2.01 -10.64 -2.31
N ALA A 137 2.79 -10.51 -3.37
CA ALA A 137 3.26 -9.23 -3.89
C ALA A 137 3.13 -9.21 -5.42
N PHE A 138 2.71 -8.06 -5.96
CA PHE A 138 2.91 -7.79 -7.39
C PHE A 138 4.39 -7.52 -7.63
N ILE A 139 4.99 -8.20 -8.61
CA ILE A 139 6.39 -8.02 -9.00
C ILE A 139 6.44 -7.24 -10.32
N GLY A 140 7.32 -6.24 -10.37
CA GLY A 140 7.59 -5.46 -11.58
C GLY A 140 6.52 -4.41 -11.91
N CYS A 141 5.52 -4.21 -11.06
CA CYS A 141 4.55 -3.12 -11.20
C CYS A 141 5.13 -1.78 -10.72
N SER A 142 4.58 -0.66 -11.22
CA SER A 142 4.88 0.66 -10.67
C SER A 142 4.06 0.94 -9.40
N PRO A 143 4.50 1.86 -8.51
CA PRO A 143 3.74 2.21 -7.31
C PRO A 143 2.31 2.66 -7.59
N GLU A 144 2.10 3.45 -8.66
CA GLU A 144 0.78 3.94 -9.04
C GLU A 144 -0.16 2.83 -9.53
N PHE A 145 0.38 1.69 -10.00
CA PHE A 145 -0.43 0.54 -10.39
C PHE A 145 -1.13 -0.08 -9.17
N GLU A 146 -0.36 -0.43 -8.14
CA GLU A 146 -0.91 -0.99 -6.89
C GLU A 146 -1.80 0.04 -6.20
N PHE A 147 -1.32 1.28 -6.08
CA PHE A 147 -2.05 2.39 -5.46
C PHE A 147 -3.41 2.60 -6.15
N GLY A 148 -3.44 2.64 -7.48
CA GLY A 148 -4.65 2.84 -8.27
C GLY A 148 -5.61 1.64 -8.20
N LEU A 149 -5.09 0.41 -8.29
CA LEU A 149 -5.91 -0.80 -8.21
C LEU A 149 -6.60 -0.91 -6.85
N TYR A 150 -5.85 -0.76 -5.77
CA TYR A 150 -6.40 -0.85 -4.42
C TYR A 150 -7.36 0.31 -4.11
N THR A 151 -7.08 1.51 -4.59
CA THR A 151 -8.02 2.66 -4.53
C THR A 151 -9.34 2.33 -5.22
N LEU A 152 -9.28 1.80 -6.44
CA LEU A 152 -10.48 1.42 -7.20
C LEU A 152 -11.31 0.38 -6.44
N CYS A 153 -10.67 -0.67 -5.92
CA CYS A 153 -11.32 -1.72 -5.15
C CYS A 153 -12.02 -1.16 -3.90
N PHE A 154 -11.33 -0.28 -3.16
CA PHE A 154 -11.87 0.36 -1.96
C PHE A 154 -13.13 1.18 -2.26
N ILE A 155 -13.08 2.04 -3.30
CA ILE A 155 -14.21 2.89 -3.70
C ILE A 155 -15.37 2.07 -4.29
N ALA A 156 -15.07 0.99 -5.02
CA ALA A 156 -16.08 0.17 -5.67
C ALA A 156 -16.90 -0.67 -4.67
N ARG A 157 -16.32 -1.06 -3.53
CA ARG A 157 -16.95 -1.95 -2.54
C ARG A 157 -16.72 -1.47 -1.09
N PRO A 158 -17.30 -0.34 -0.67
CA PRO A 158 -17.15 0.13 0.70
C PRO A 158 -17.76 -0.87 1.71
N GLY A 159 -17.03 -1.16 2.78
CA GLY A 159 -17.52 -1.96 3.92
C GLY A 159 -17.63 -3.47 3.72
N LYS A 160 -17.03 -4.03 2.66
CA LYS A 160 -16.95 -5.49 2.45
C LYS A 160 -15.49 -5.94 2.47
N THR A 161 -15.14 -6.73 3.48
CA THR A 161 -13.96 -7.63 3.46
C THR A 161 -14.30 -8.92 2.71
#